data_AF-A0A7V4EMC7-F1
#
_entry.id   AF-A0A7V4EMC7-F1
#
_cell.length_a   1.000
_cell.length_b   1.000
_cell.length_c   1.000
_cell.angle_alpha   90.00
_cell.angle_beta   90.00
_cell.angle_gamma   90.00
#
_symmetry.space_group_name_H-M   'P 1'
#
loop_
_entity.id
_entity.type
_entity.pdbx_description
1 polymer ?
#
loop_
_entity_poly.entity_id
_entity_poly.type
_entity_poly.pdbx_seq_one_letter_code
_entity_poly.pdbx_strand_id
1 'polypeptide(L)' 'MATAKKTSKKKSAEAAAPVQHKLFEAHAGHANHLCELVSKRQMAKVARAAKDAKYICHICGRGASKASSLCEPVEI' A
#
# COMPACT_ATOMS: atom_id res chain seq x y z
N MET A 1 -43.11 -20.84 -8.55
CA MET A 1 -42.67 -20.46 -7.19
C MET A 1 -41.45 -21.34 -6.89
N ALA A 2 -40.22 -20.89 -6.66
CA ALA A 2 -39.71 -19.83 -5.79
C ALA A 2 -38.37 -19.29 -6.36
N THR A 3 -38.27 -18.01 -6.70
CA THR A 3 -37.53 -16.93 -6.01
C THR A 3 -36.03 -17.15 -5.75
N ALA A 4 -35.23 -16.26 -6.34
CA ALA A 4 -33.85 -15.95 -6.03
C ALA A 4 -33.62 -15.55 -4.55
N LYS A 5 -32.42 -15.85 -4.02
CA LYS A 5 -31.75 -15.17 -2.89
C LYS A 5 -30.26 -15.57 -2.90
N LYS A 6 -29.33 -14.68 -3.27
CA LYS A 6 -28.65 -13.63 -2.49
C LYS A 6 -27.38 -14.10 -1.74
N THR A 7 -26.29 -13.36 -2.04
CA THR A 7 -25.19 -12.91 -1.15
C THR A 7 -24.07 -13.87 -0.71
N SER A 8 -22.89 -13.57 -1.27
CA SER A 8 -21.67 -13.21 -0.54
C SER A 8 -21.12 -14.20 0.50
N LYS A 9 -19.99 -14.84 0.15
CA LYS A 9 -18.94 -15.08 1.14
C LYS A 9 -17.56 -14.91 0.52
N LYS A 10 -17.01 -13.70 0.67
CA LYS A 10 -15.60 -13.38 0.53
C LYS A 10 -14.80 -14.40 1.37
N LYS A 11 -13.87 -15.12 0.75
CA LYS A 11 -12.81 -15.81 1.48
C LYS A 11 -11.51 -15.73 0.68
N SER A 12 -10.93 -14.54 0.70
CA SER A 12 -9.53 -14.34 0.35
C SER A 12 -8.87 -13.67 1.55
N ALA A 13 -8.25 -14.49 2.37
CA ALA A 13 -7.25 -14.06 3.34
C ALA A 13 -6.42 -15.31 3.68
N GLU A 14 -5.64 -15.74 2.69
CA GLU A 14 -4.48 -16.58 2.94
C GLU A 14 -3.48 -15.72 3.71
N ALA A 15 -3.30 -16.07 4.98
CA ALA A 15 -2.43 -15.39 5.91
C ALA A 15 -0.99 -15.82 5.63
N ALA A 16 -0.31 -15.07 4.77
CA ALA A 16 1.15 -15.12 4.70
C ALA A 16 1.71 -14.42 5.95
N ALA A 17 2.54 -15.14 6.70
CA ALA A 17 3.24 -14.67 7.89
C ALA A 17 3.96 -13.32 7.62
N PRO A 18 3.95 -12.36 8.56
CA PRO A 18 4.60 -11.07 8.34
C PRO A 18 6.11 -11.28 8.35
N VAL A 19 6.71 -11.31 7.16
CA VAL A 19 8.14 -11.19 6.97
C VAL A 19 8.53 -9.81 7.54
N GLN A 20 9.25 -9.80 8.67
CA GLN A 20 9.65 -8.56 9.33
C GLN A 20 10.74 -7.86 8.51
N HIS A 21 10.33 -7.10 7.50
CA HIS A 21 11.22 -6.20 6.78
C HIS A 21 11.47 -4.97 7.66
N LYS A 22 12.74 -4.55 7.78
CA LYS A 22 13.23 -3.29 8.39
C LYS A 22 12.50 -2.01 7.96
N LEU A 23 11.59 -2.11 6.99
CA LEU A 23 10.60 -1.10 6.67
C LEU A 23 9.62 -0.80 7.82
N PHE A 24 9.50 -1.71 8.81
CA PHE A 24 8.67 -1.55 10.01
C PHE A 24 9.30 -0.65 11.08
N GLU A 25 10.58 -0.27 10.97
CA GLU A 25 11.16 0.71 11.89
C GLU A 25 10.49 2.06 11.61
N ALA A 26 9.62 2.47 12.54
CA ALA A 26 8.82 3.67 12.43
C ALA A 26 9.71 4.92 12.46
N HIS A 27 10.16 5.37 11.29
CA HIS A 27 10.82 6.66 11.14
C HIS A 27 9.79 7.79 11.18
N ALA A 28 10.25 9.00 11.54
CA ALA A 28 9.38 10.16 11.60
C ALA A 28 8.67 10.40 10.25
N GLY A 29 7.34 10.51 10.26
CA GLY A 29 6.54 10.71 9.05
C GLY A 29 6.07 9.44 8.32
N HIS A 30 6.43 8.23 8.81
CA HIS A 30 6.03 6.96 8.19
C HIS A 30 4.50 6.82 7.98
N ALA A 31 3.69 7.48 8.82
CA ALA A 31 2.24 7.40 8.76
C ALA A 31 1.61 7.96 7.46
N ASN A 32 2.33 8.82 6.75
CA ASN A 32 1.88 9.42 5.49
C ASN A 32 2.54 8.80 4.26
N HIS A 33 3.45 7.84 4.45
CA HIS A 33 4.14 7.19 3.33
C HIS A 33 3.33 6.06 2.73
N LEU A 34 3.58 5.76 1.45
CA LEU A 34 2.89 4.70 0.71
C LEU A 34 3.01 3.33 1.39
N CYS A 35 4.13 3.05 2.06
CA CYS A 35 4.33 1.76 2.71
C CYS A 35 3.29 1.54 3.83
N GLU A 36 2.91 2.58 4.59
CA GLU A 36 1.89 2.52 5.64
C GLU A 36 0.47 2.54 5.08
N LEU A 37 0.21 3.37 4.06
CA LEU A 37 -1.08 3.42 3.37
C LEU A 37 -1.48 2.05 2.80
N VAL A 38 -0.52 1.26 2.34
CA VAL A 38 -0.77 -0.12 1.89
C VAL A 38 -1.01 -1.08 3.05
N SER A 39 -0.28 -0.95 4.16
CA SER A 39 -0.56 -1.71 5.39
C SER A 39 -1.98 -1.46 5.91
N LYS A 40 -2.46 -0.20 5.85
CA LYS A 40 -3.86 0.18 6.16
C LYS A 40 -4.86 -0.19 5.06
N ARG A 41 -4.43 -0.87 3.99
CA ARG A 41 -5.23 -1.25 2.82
C ARG A 41 -5.95 -0.08 2.14
N GLN A 42 -5.40 1.13 2.23
CA GLN A 42 -5.96 2.34 1.61
C GLN A 42 -5.54 2.42 0.12
N MET A 43 -5.83 1.36 -0.64
CA MET A 43 -5.33 1.19 -2.02
C MET A 43 -5.77 2.30 -2.97
N ALA A 44 -6.93 2.94 -2.72
CA ALA A 44 -7.39 4.08 -3.52
C ALA A 44 -6.45 5.30 -3.40
N LYS A 45 -5.92 5.57 -2.21
CA LYS A 45 -4.94 6.65 -2.00
C LYS A 45 -3.59 6.29 -2.60
N VAL A 46 -3.19 5.03 -2.45
CA VAL A 46 -1.94 4.50 -3.01
C VAL A 46 -1.98 4.59 -4.54
N ALA A 47 -3.07 4.18 -5.18
CA ALA A 47 -3.24 4.29 -6.62
C ALA A 47 -3.18 5.75 -7.12
N ARG A 48 -3.78 6.70 -6.38
CA ARG A 48 -3.67 8.13 -6.72
C ARG A 48 -2.25 8.67 -6.55
N ALA A 49 -1.54 8.22 -5.51
CA ALA A 49 -0.17 8.67 -5.23
C ALA A 49 0.87 8.02 -6.16
N ALA A 50 0.64 6.79 -6.59
CA ALA A 50 1.46 6.05 -7.54
C ALA A 50 1.17 6.41 -9.01
N LYS A 51 0.05 7.10 -9.28
CA LYS A 51 -0.27 7.60 -10.61
C LYS A 51 0.81 8.58 -11.04
N ASP A 52 1.37 8.39 -12.25
CA ASP A 52 2.47 9.20 -12.77
C ASP A 52 3.70 9.20 -11.83
N ALA A 53 4.09 8.03 -11.33
CA ALA A 53 5.24 7.91 -10.44
C ALA A 53 6.53 8.42 -11.10
N LYS A 54 7.10 9.47 -10.53
CA LYS A 54 8.40 10.07 -10.92
C LYS A 54 9.51 9.72 -9.93
N TYR A 55 9.12 9.21 -8.77
CA TYR A 55 10.01 8.84 -7.69
C TYR A 55 9.72 7.40 -7.30
N ILE A 56 10.75 6.64 -6.96
CA ILE A 56 10.64 5.30 -6.38
C ILE A 56 11.26 5.29 -4.99
N CYS A 57 10.66 4.56 -4.05
CA CYS A 57 11.29 4.31 -2.76
C CYS A 57 12.37 3.25 -2.92
N HIS A 58 13.64 3.57 -2.68
CA HIS A 58 14.73 2.60 -2.74
C HIS A 58 14.54 1.44 -1.73
N ILE A 59 13.89 1.72 -0.59
CA ILE A 59 13.69 0.73 0.49
C ILE A 59 12.50 -0.20 0.23
N CYS A 60 11.35 0.34 -0.19
CA CYS A 60 10.10 -0.43 -0.32
C CYS A 60 9.63 -0.65 -1.77
N GLY A 61 10.39 -0.15 -2.76
CA GLY A 61 10.12 -0.33 -4.19
C GLY A 61 8.84 0.34 -4.71
N ARG A 62 8.16 1.15 -3.87
CA ARG A 62 6.89 1.79 -4.25
C ARG A 62 7.18 3.07 -5.02
N GLY A 63 6.45 3.28 -6.12
CA GLY A 63 6.49 4.52 -6.90
C GLY A 63 5.49 5.55 -6.40
N ALA A 64 5.87 6.84 -6.40
CA ALA A 64 4.95 7.95 -6.19
C ALA A 64 5.28 9.13 -7.09
N SER A 65 4.30 9.98 -7.39
CA SER A 65 4.53 11.23 -8.14
C SER A 65 5.21 12.32 -7.29
N LYS A 66 5.28 12.12 -5.96
CA LYS A 66 5.90 13.05 -5.01
C LYS A 66 6.89 12.34 -4.09
N ALA A 67 8.06 12.94 -3.92
CA ALA A 67 9.10 12.48 -3.01
C ALA A 67 8.60 12.35 -1.55
N SER A 68 7.79 13.29 -1.07
CA SER A 68 7.27 13.31 0.32
C SER A 68 6.33 12.16 0.69
N SER A 69 5.88 11.38 -0.30
CA SER A 69 5.04 10.20 -0.07
C SER A 69 5.86 8.93 0.13
N LEU A 70 7.20 9.03 0.06
CA LEU A 70 8.14 7.92 0.08
C LEU A 70 9.13 8.10 1.24
N CYS A 71 9.63 6.97 1.76
CA CYS A 71 10.61 6.96 2.84
C CYS A 71 11.97 7.48 2.37
N GLU A 72 12.42 6.96 1.23
CA GLU A 72 13.67 7.34 0.58
C GLU A 72 13.43 7.46 -0.93
N PRO A 73 12.99 8.65 -1.40
CA PRO A 73 12.65 8.87 -2.80
C PRO A 73 13.90 8.98 -3.68
N VAL A 74 13.90 8.23 -4.78
CA VAL A 74 14.89 8.28 -5.85
C VAL A 74 14.17 8.58 -7.16
N GLU A 75 14.69 9.52 -7.95
CA GLU A 75 14.12 9.91 -9.25
C GLU A 75 14.40 8.84 -10.31
N ILE A 76 13.39 8.59 -11.16
CA ILE A 76 13.43 7.61 -12.26
C ILE A 76 13.06 8.24 -13.60
#